data_AF-A0A9D2LSM7-F1
#
_entry.id   AF-A0A9D2LSM7-F1
#
_cell.length_a   1.000
_cell.length_b   1.000
_cell.length_c   1.000
_cell.angle_alpha   90.00
_cell.angle_beta   90.00
_cell.angle_gamma   90.00
#
_symmetry.space_group_name_H-M   'P 1'
#
loop_
_entity.id
_entity.type
_entity.pdbx_description
1 polymer ?
#
loop_
_entity_poly.entity_id
_entity_poly.type
_entity_poly.pdbx_seq_one_letter_code
_entity_poly.pdbx_strand_id
1 'polypeptide(L)'
;MERKYPAEAFALGIFLFSTGMKEAFAAGILVILSVTAAQWVKELLEEAIPRWSLCLCVGIASGSLSASVFLLGFTVLGIGLTDGMWIMTFILGLFCAWYVLEGKTEGEYGELFYESGILWGLWVLLAAVREFMGTGAVFENLLYEGEFQSKAFMGGTFAFLTAALVLALGNGLLKAEEKNKRGFFILIPAVIFLRPFTMDRYGELIGLLWTAAVPLILFFSVKKILRFSRLPKAFRGLPADLMAMGFIYMILSVY
;
A
#
# COMPACT_ATOMS: atom_id res chain seq x y z
N MET A 1 -5.26 14.84 -15.36
CA MET A 1 -6.51 14.94 -14.56
C MET A 1 -6.15 14.82 -13.08
N GLU A 2 -6.99 15.34 -12.18
CA GLU A 2 -6.80 15.06 -10.76
C GLU A 2 -7.15 13.60 -10.48
N ARG A 3 -6.35 12.95 -9.63
CA ARG A 3 -6.46 11.54 -9.31
C ARG A 3 -7.72 11.25 -8.51
N LYS A 4 -8.53 10.28 -8.95
CA LYS A 4 -9.81 9.88 -8.31
C LYS A 4 -9.77 8.51 -7.64
N TYR A 5 -8.59 7.88 -7.52
CA TYR A 5 -8.39 6.67 -6.73
C TYR A 5 -7.60 6.89 -5.43
N PRO A 6 -7.84 6.07 -4.38
CA PRO A 6 -7.20 6.15 -3.07
C PRO A 6 -5.76 5.62 -3.11
N ALA A 7 -4.88 6.49 -3.57
CA ALA A 7 -3.44 6.33 -3.66
C ALA A 7 -2.79 5.52 -2.55
N GLU A 8 -3.10 5.95 -1.33
CA GLU A 8 -2.34 5.60 -0.15
C GLU A 8 -2.74 4.21 0.35
N ALA A 9 -4.04 3.93 0.30
CA ALA A 9 -4.60 2.63 0.59
C ALA A 9 -4.12 1.57 -0.43
N PHE A 10 -4.08 1.91 -1.72
CA PHE A 10 -3.54 1.01 -2.74
C PHE A 10 -2.05 0.76 -2.54
N ALA A 11 -1.25 1.79 -2.27
CA ALA A 11 0.18 1.62 -2.01
C ALA A 11 0.45 0.68 -0.84
N LEU A 12 -0.26 0.87 0.29
CA LEU A 12 -0.15 0.03 1.46
C LEU A 12 -0.64 -1.40 1.18
N GLY A 13 -1.78 -1.54 0.47
CA GLY A 13 -2.32 -2.83 0.06
C GLY A 13 -1.35 -3.62 -0.81
N ILE A 14 -0.77 -2.98 -1.84
CA ILE A 14 0.23 -3.60 -2.72
C ILE A 14 1.48 -3.98 -1.93
N PHE A 15 1.93 -3.12 -1.03
CA PHE A 15 3.07 -3.42 -0.18
C PHE A 15 2.84 -4.66 0.70
N LEU A 16 1.65 -4.79 1.29
CA LEU A 16 1.32 -5.90 2.19
C LEU A 16 1.02 -7.21 1.44
N PHE A 17 0.31 -7.15 0.31
CA PHE A 17 -0.28 -8.32 -0.35
C PHE A 17 0.13 -8.43 -1.83
N SER A 18 1.41 -8.25 -2.15
CA SER A 18 1.93 -8.50 -3.52
C SER A 18 2.84 -9.72 -3.62
N THR A 19 2.94 -10.53 -2.57
CA THR A 19 3.74 -11.76 -2.56
C THR A 19 3.14 -12.81 -3.47
N GLY A 20 1.85 -13.12 -3.32
CA GLY A 20 1.13 -14.04 -4.20
C GLY A 20 0.08 -13.34 -5.06
N MET A 21 -0.18 -13.89 -6.25
CA MET A 21 -1.27 -13.44 -7.12
C MET A 21 -2.64 -13.60 -6.46
N LYS A 22 -2.86 -14.71 -5.73
CA LYS A 22 -4.11 -14.99 -5.01
C LYS A 22 -4.41 -13.93 -3.93
N GLU A 23 -3.38 -13.57 -3.16
CA GLU A 23 -3.45 -12.53 -2.13
C GLU A 23 -3.72 -11.16 -2.76
N ALA A 24 -2.98 -10.80 -3.82
CA ALA A 24 -3.15 -9.54 -4.54
C ALA A 24 -4.56 -9.40 -5.14
N PHE A 25 -5.09 -10.48 -5.70
CA PHE A 25 -6.42 -10.51 -6.28
C PHE A 25 -7.48 -10.22 -5.22
N ALA A 26 -7.46 -10.97 -4.11
CA ALA A 26 -8.41 -10.80 -3.03
C ALA A 26 -8.27 -9.43 -2.35
N ALA A 27 -7.04 -9.06 -1.96
CA ALA A 27 -6.77 -7.81 -1.28
C ALA A 27 -7.24 -6.61 -2.09
N GLY A 28 -7.02 -6.59 -3.41
CA GLY A 28 -7.46 -5.49 -4.25
C GLY A 28 -8.98 -5.31 -4.29
N ILE A 29 -9.75 -6.40 -4.35
CA ILE A 29 -11.22 -6.34 -4.25
C ILE A 29 -11.63 -5.78 -2.88
N LEU A 30 -10.98 -6.24 -1.81
CA LEU A 30 -11.27 -5.77 -0.45
C LEU A 30 -10.90 -4.30 -0.23
N VAL A 31 -9.81 -3.81 -0.85
CA VAL A 31 -9.46 -2.38 -0.83
C VAL A 31 -10.56 -1.58 -1.51
N ILE A 32 -11.01 -1.97 -2.71
CA ILE A 32 -12.08 -1.28 -3.43
C ILE A 32 -13.36 -1.25 -2.58
N LEU A 33 -13.73 -2.39 -1.99
CA LEU A 33 -14.89 -2.49 -1.11
C LEU A 33 -14.76 -1.63 0.15
N SER A 34 -13.56 -1.54 0.73
CA SER A 34 -13.34 -0.71 1.93
C SER A 34 -13.52 0.78 1.64
N VAL A 35 -13.15 1.24 0.45
CA VAL A 35 -13.26 2.64 0.03
C VAL A 35 -14.72 2.99 -0.25
N THR A 36 -15.44 2.11 -0.93
CA THR A 36 -16.87 2.29 -1.19
C THR A 36 -17.68 2.24 0.10
N ALA A 37 -17.34 1.33 1.03
CA ALA A 37 -17.94 1.31 2.36
C ALA A 37 -17.65 2.59 3.15
N ALA A 38 -16.41 3.10 3.11
CA ALA A 38 -16.06 4.36 3.77
C ALA A 38 -16.86 5.55 3.19
N GLN A 39 -17.08 5.56 1.87
CA GLN A 39 -17.91 6.56 1.21
C GLN A 39 -19.38 6.46 1.61
N TRP A 40 -19.94 5.26 1.62
CA TRP A 40 -21.30 5.01 2.08
C TRP A 40 -21.51 5.45 3.53
N VAL A 41 -20.55 5.16 4.42
CA VAL A 41 -20.59 5.60 5.82
C VAL A 41 -20.54 7.13 5.93
N LYS A 42 -19.69 7.79 5.13
CA LYS A 42 -19.64 9.26 5.08
C LYS A 42 -20.99 9.84 4.66
N GLU A 43 -21.54 9.39 3.54
CA GLU A 43 -22.81 9.88 2.98
C GLU A 43 -23.96 9.73 4.00
N LEU A 44 -23.99 8.62 4.75
CA LEU A 44 -25.00 8.36 5.78
C LEU A 44 -24.87 9.28 7.01
N LEU A 45 -23.66 9.71 7.36
CA LEU A 45 -23.38 10.52 8.55
C LEU A 45 -23.30 12.03 8.27
N GLU A 46 -23.09 12.43 7.02
CA GLU A 46 -22.88 13.82 6.60
C GLU A 46 -24.08 14.71 6.87
N GLU A 47 -25.29 14.17 6.80
CA GLU A 47 -26.53 14.90 7.13
C GLU A 47 -26.77 15.07 8.65
N ALA A 48 -26.17 14.21 9.47
CA ALA A 48 -26.54 14.07 10.88
C ALA A 48 -25.52 14.67 11.87
N ILE A 49 -24.26 14.85 11.49
CA ILE A 49 -23.16 15.06 12.45
C ILE A 49 -22.22 16.21 12.02
N PRO A 50 -21.73 17.04 12.96
CA PRO A 50 -20.71 18.05 12.67
C PRO A 50 -19.39 17.43 12.17
N ARG A 51 -18.68 18.16 11.30
CA ARG A 51 -17.47 17.69 10.60
C ARG A 51 -16.43 17.00 11.47
N TRP A 52 -16.15 17.51 12.68
CA TRP A 52 -15.16 16.93 13.58
C TRP A 52 -15.52 15.51 14.05
N SER A 53 -16.79 15.31 14.42
CA SER A 53 -17.28 13.99 14.84
C SER A 53 -17.48 13.08 13.63
N LEU A 54 -17.83 13.62 12.46
CA LEU A 54 -17.91 12.85 11.22
C LEU A 54 -16.55 12.27 10.84
N CYS A 55 -15.46 13.05 10.90
CA CYS A 55 -14.13 12.55 10.60
C CYS A 55 -13.72 11.37 11.50
N LEU A 56 -14.00 11.47 12.80
CA LEU A 56 -13.69 10.39 13.75
C LEU A 56 -14.56 9.15 13.51
N CYS A 57 -15.87 9.33 13.32
CA CYS A 57 -16.79 8.22 13.07
C CYS A 57 -16.44 7.47 11.78
N VAL A 58 -16.22 8.20 10.67
CA VAL A 58 -15.84 7.60 9.38
C VAL A 58 -14.48 6.90 9.48
N GLY A 59 -13.51 7.50 10.18
CA GLY A 59 -12.20 6.88 10.42
C GLY A 59 -12.30 5.56 11.20
N ILE A 60 -12.96 5.56 12.36
CA ILE A 60 -13.10 4.35 13.19
C ILE A 60 -13.93 3.28 12.47
N ALA A 61 -15.03 3.67 11.84
CA ALA A 61 -15.90 2.74 11.11
C ALA A 61 -15.16 2.10 9.93
N SER A 62 -14.51 2.87 9.06
CA SER A 62 -13.74 2.33 7.94
C SER A 62 -12.56 1.45 8.37
N GLY A 63 -11.81 1.86 9.40
CA GLY A 63 -10.72 1.07 9.96
C GLY A 63 -11.24 -0.27 10.50
N SER A 64 -12.28 -0.25 11.31
CA SER A 64 -12.87 -1.47 11.89
C SER A 64 -13.49 -2.40 10.83
N LEU A 65 -14.20 -1.83 9.85
CA LEU A 65 -14.81 -2.57 8.75
C LEU A 65 -13.75 -3.21 7.86
N SER A 66 -12.71 -2.45 7.47
CA SER A 66 -11.60 -3.00 6.68
C SER A 66 -10.90 -4.13 7.42
N ALA A 67 -10.52 -3.96 8.69
CA ALA A 67 -9.86 -5.01 9.45
C ALA A 67 -10.72 -6.29 9.57
N SER A 68 -12.02 -6.13 9.79
CA SER A 68 -12.97 -7.26 9.89
C SER A 68 -13.18 -7.97 8.56
N VAL A 69 -13.36 -7.21 7.48
CA VAL A 69 -13.57 -7.75 6.13
C VAL A 69 -12.32 -8.45 5.62
N PHE A 70 -11.12 -7.89 5.88
CA PHE A 70 -9.87 -8.56 5.55
C PHE A 70 -9.69 -9.85 6.36
N LEU A 71 -10.01 -9.85 7.66
CA LEU A 71 -9.98 -11.07 8.47
C LEU A 71 -10.88 -12.16 7.88
N LEU A 72 -12.14 -11.86 7.62
CA LEU A 72 -13.09 -12.81 7.04
C LEU A 72 -12.68 -13.24 5.63
N GLY A 73 -12.31 -12.30 4.76
CA GLY A 73 -11.94 -12.57 3.37
C GLY A 73 -10.73 -13.51 3.25
N PHE A 74 -9.69 -13.29 4.05
CA PHE A 74 -8.50 -14.14 4.04
C PHE A 74 -8.74 -15.50 4.72
N THR A 75 -9.60 -15.57 5.75
CA THR A 75 -9.98 -16.88 6.34
C THR A 75 -10.68 -17.79 5.33
N VAL A 76 -11.55 -17.24 4.47
CA VAL A 76 -12.22 -18.01 3.38
C VAL A 76 -11.20 -18.55 2.37
N LEU A 77 -10.10 -17.83 2.14
CA LEU A 77 -9.02 -18.25 1.24
C LEU A 77 -8.03 -19.23 1.88
N GLY A 78 -8.22 -19.57 3.16
CA GLY A 78 -7.32 -20.42 3.94
C GLY A 78 -6.02 -19.72 4.37
N ILE A 79 -5.97 -18.39 4.30
CA ILE A 79 -4.78 -17.60 4.59
C ILE A 79 -4.95 -16.97 5.98
N GLY A 80 -4.07 -17.34 6.92
CA GLY A 80 -4.08 -16.77 8.26
C GLY A 80 -3.45 -15.38 8.28
N LEU A 81 -4.20 -14.38 8.74
CA LEU A 81 -3.66 -13.05 9.05
C LEU A 81 -3.00 -13.07 10.43
N THR A 82 -1.76 -12.62 10.51
CA THR A 82 -1.10 -12.35 11.79
C THR A 82 -1.64 -11.07 12.43
N ASP A 83 -1.52 -10.94 13.75
CA ASP A 83 -1.96 -9.75 14.48
C ASP A 83 -1.38 -8.46 13.91
N GLY A 84 -0.10 -8.50 13.48
CA GLY A 84 0.55 -7.37 12.83
C GLY A 84 -0.08 -7.00 11.48
N MET A 85 -0.42 -7.99 10.63
CA MET A 85 -1.10 -7.74 9.36
C MET A 85 -2.52 -7.21 9.57
N TRP A 86 -3.22 -7.67 10.61
CA TRP A 86 -4.55 -7.18 10.98
C TRP A 86 -4.52 -5.70 11.41
N ILE A 87 -3.49 -5.27 12.15
CA ILE A 87 -3.30 -3.84 12.46
C ILE A 87 -3.04 -3.03 11.18
N MET A 88 -2.28 -3.59 10.24
CA MET A 88 -1.98 -2.91 8.97
C MET A 88 -3.22 -2.78 8.07
N THR A 89 -4.13 -3.75 8.09
CA THR A 89 -5.41 -3.63 7.35
C THR A 89 -6.33 -2.59 7.99
N PHE A 90 -6.29 -2.40 9.31
CA PHE A 90 -6.96 -1.27 9.97
C PHE A 90 -6.41 0.09 9.51
N ILE A 91 -5.09 0.22 9.42
CA ILE A 91 -4.42 1.45 8.91
C ILE A 91 -4.78 1.68 7.44
N LEU A 92 -4.90 0.62 6.65
CA LEU A 92 -5.39 0.70 5.27
C LEU A 92 -6.78 1.34 5.22
N GLY A 93 -7.71 0.89 6.07
CA GLY A 93 -9.05 1.46 6.16
C GLY A 93 -9.06 2.94 6.55
N LEU A 94 -8.15 3.37 7.43
CA LEU A 94 -7.99 4.78 7.77
C LEU A 94 -7.56 5.62 6.56
N PHE A 95 -6.66 5.11 5.72
CA PHE A 95 -6.30 5.80 4.47
C PHE A 95 -7.48 5.88 3.49
N CYS A 96 -8.32 4.84 3.43
CA CYS A 96 -9.56 4.87 2.65
C CYS A 96 -10.53 5.95 3.16
N ALA A 97 -10.77 6.03 4.47
CA ALA A 97 -11.61 7.08 5.05
C ALA A 97 -11.04 8.47 4.81
N TRP A 98 -9.74 8.65 5.00
CA TRP A 98 -9.12 9.95 4.80
C TRP A 98 -9.29 10.42 3.35
N TYR A 99 -9.07 9.53 2.38
CA TYR A 99 -9.29 9.83 0.97
C TYR A 99 -10.73 10.31 0.68
N VAL A 100 -11.72 9.63 1.24
CA VAL A 100 -13.15 9.96 1.11
C VAL A 100 -13.51 11.28 1.80
N LEU A 101 -12.89 11.57 2.95
CA LEU A 101 -13.08 12.82 3.71
C LEU A 101 -12.47 14.04 3.01
N GLU A 102 -11.46 13.86 2.13
CA GLU A 102 -10.94 14.95 1.30
C GLU A 102 -11.92 15.43 0.21
N GLY A 103 -13.08 14.77 0.05
CA GLY A 103 -14.14 15.23 -0.86
C GLY A 103 -13.82 15.00 -2.34
N LYS A 104 -12.88 14.12 -2.66
CA LYS A 104 -12.46 13.84 -4.04
C LYS A 104 -13.43 12.93 -4.81
N THR A 105 -14.45 12.40 -4.14
CA THR A 105 -15.33 11.35 -4.67
C THR A 105 -16.82 11.72 -4.62
N GLU A 106 -17.18 13.01 -4.68
CA GLU A 106 -18.58 13.49 -4.64
C GLU A 106 -19.50 12.78 -5.66
N GLY A 107 -20.05 11.61 -5.29
CA GLY A 107 -21.00 10.82 -6.08
C GLY A 107 -20.47 10.08 -7.32
N GLU A 108 -19.21 10.25 -7.71
CA GLU A 108 -18.65 9.64 -8.94
C GLU A 108 -18.09 8.22 -8.72
N TYR A 109 -18.94 7.30 -8.28
CA TYR A 109 -18.58 5.89 -8.09
C TYR A 109 -18.00 5.24 -9.35
N GLY A 110 -18.52 5.61 -10.53
CA GLY A 110 -18.05 5.05 -11.81
C GLY A 110 -16.57 5.32 -12.08
N GLU A 111 -16.11 6.54 -11.81
CA GLU A 111 -14.70 6.89 -12.01
C GLU A 111 -13.80 6.27 -10.95
N LEU A 112 -14.27 6.20 -9.70
CA LEU A 112 -13.57 5.51 -8.62
C LEU A 112 -13.34 4.02 -8.97
N PHE A 113 -14.38 3.31 -9.42
CA PHE A 113 -14.28 1.91 -9.82
C PHE A 113 -13.41 1.71 -11.05
N TYR A 114 -13.51 2.61 -12.04
CA TYR A 114 -12.70 2.52 -13.25
C TYR A 114 -11.20 2.70 -12.96
N GLU A 115 -10.82 3.78 -12.28
CA GLU A 115 -9.41 4.04 -11.95
C GLU A 115 -8.84 2.98 -11.00
N SER A 116 -9.62 2.58 -9.99
CA SER A 116 -9.23 1.54 -9.03
C SER A 116 -9.11 0.17 -9.69
N GLY A 117 -9.99 -0.15 -10.64
CA GLY A 117 -9.96 -1.40 -11.41
C GLY A 117 -8.71 -1.53 -12.28
N ILE A 118 -8.27 -0.44 -12.92
CA ILE A 118 -7.01 -0.42 -13.69
C ILE A 118 -5.81 -0.72 -12.79
N LEU A 119 -5.75 -0.09 -11.61
CA LEU A 119 -4.66 -0.31 -10.66
C LEU A 119 -4.67 -1.70 -10.08
N TRP A 120 -5.84 -2.22 -9.75
CA TRP A 120 -5.99 -3.58 -9.30
C TRP A 120 -5.51 -4.58 -10.35
N GLY A 121 -5.87 -4.38 -11.63
CA GLY A 121 -5.36 -5.18 -12.73
C GLY A 121 -3.83 -5.15 -12.84
N LEU A 122 -3.23 -3.96 -12.76
CA LEU A 122 -1.78 -3.80 -12.77
C LEU A 122 -1.10 -4.46 -11.55
N TRP A 123 -1.74 -4.38 -10.38
CA TRP A 123 -1.26 -5.02 -9.17
C TRP A 123 -1.26 -6.54 -9.31
N VAL A 124 -2.36 -7.14 -9.77
CA VAL A 124 -2.44 -8.59 -9.98
C VAL A 124 -1.38 -9.06 -10.99
N LEU A 125 -1.17 -8.31 -12.08
CA LEU A 125 -0.14 -8.64 -13.07
C LEU A 125 1.28 -8.58 -12.47
N LEU A 126 1.62 -7.53 -11.73
CA LEU A 126 2.95 -7.42 -11.12
C LEU A 126 3.15 -8.41 -9.97
N ALA A 127 2.09 -8.76 -9.24
CA ALA A 127 2.13 -9.83 -8.24
C ALA A 127 2.37 -11.20 -8.90
N ALA A 128 1.75 -11.49 -10.05
CA ALA A 128 2.00 -12.73 -10.79
C ALA A 128 3.44 -12.82 -11.29
N VAL A 129 4.00 -11.72 -11.80
CA VAL A 129 5.42 -11.66 -12.19
C VAL A 129 6.33 -11.87 -10.98
N ARG A 130 6.01 -11.22 -9.85
CA ARG A 130 6.80 -11.34 -8.61
C ARG A 130 6.76 -12.76 -8.03
N GLU A 131 5.59 -13.39 -8.01
CA GLU A 131 5.41 -14.78 -7.59
C GLU A 131 6.24 -15.72 -8.49
N PHE A 132 6.15 -15.54 -9.81
CA PHE A 132 6.91 -16.33 -10.77
C PHE A 132 8.44 -16.17 -10.61
N MET A 133 8.93 -14.96 -10.39
CA MET A 133 10.37 -14.72 -10.15
C MET A 133 10.83 -15.23 -8.78
N GLY A 134 9.92 -15.32 -7.80
CA GLY A 134 10.21 -15.74 -6.44
C GLY A 134 10.26 -17.26 -6.28
N THR A 135 9.24 -17.95 -6.78
CA THR A 135 8.99 -19.37 -6.53
C THR A 135 8.79 -20.19 -7.81
N GLY A 136 8.70 -19.54 -8.97
CA GLY A 136 8.37 -20.23 -10.23
C GLY A 136 6.90 -20.65 -10.35
N ALA A 137 6.08 -20.28 -9.38
CA ALA A 137 4.65 -20.53 -9.37
C ALA A 137 3.87 -19.29 -9.81
N VAL A 138 2.68 -19.53 -10.33
CA VAL A 138 1.64 -18.51 -10.48
C VAL A 138 0.37 -19.09 -9.89
N PHE A 139 -0.24 -18.35 -8.96
CA PHE A 139 -1.44 -18.80 -8.25
C PHE A 139 -1.21 -20.12 -7.51
N GLU A 140 -0.08 -20.21 -6.80
CA GLU A 140 0.37 -21.42 -6.07
C GLU A 140 0.64 -22.66 -6.96
N ASN A 141 0.44 -22.57 -8.28
CA ASN A 141 0.73 -23.64 -9.22
C ASN A 141 2.13 -23.45 -9.81
N LEU A 142 3.02 -24.41 -9.56
CA LEU A 142 4.38 -24.42 -10.10
C LEU A 142 4.32 -24.51 -11.64
N LEU A 143 4.85 -23.50 -12.33
CA LEU A 143 4.93 -23.47 -13.79
C LEU A 143 6.31 -23.87 -14.29
N TYR A 144 7.36 -23.36 -13.63
CA TYR A 144 8.74 -23.54 -14.07
C TYR A 144 9.70 -23.37 -12.91
N GLU A 145 10.71 -24.22 -12.80
CA GLU A 145 11.82 -24.06 -11.85
C GLU A 145 13.09 -23.71 -12.63
N GLY A 146 13.68 -22.56 -12.33
CA GLY A 146 14.89 -22.07 -13.00
C GLY A 146 15.89 -21.46 -12.02
N GLU A 147 17.17 -21.50 -12.36
CA GLU A 147 18.26 -21.03 -11.49
C GLU A 147 18.23 -19.52 -11.20
N PHE A 148 17.49 -18.73 -11.98
CA PHE A 148 17.35 -17.29 -11.77
C PHE A 148 16.29 -16.93 -10.71
N GLN A 149 15.48 -17.90 -10.26
CA GLN A 149 14.42 -17.64 -9.29
C GLN A 149 15.00 -17.47 -7.88
N SER A 150 14.50 -16.48 -7.15
CA SER A 150 15.03 -16.17 -5.81
C SER A 150 13.94 -15.69 -4.87
N LYS A 151 13.93 -16.27 -3.67
CA LYS A 151 13.06 -15.83 -2.57
C LYS A 151 13.26 -14.35 -2.20
N ALA A 152 14.38 -13.74 -2.58
CA ALA A 152 14.59 -12.29 -2.42
C ALA A 152 13.48 -11.47 -3.10
N PHE A 153 12.95 -11.92 -4.25
CA PHE A 153 11.84 -11.25 -4.93
C PHE A 153 10.56 -11.21 -4.07
N MET A 154 10.39 -12.12 -3.12
CA MET A 154 9.25 -12.14 -2.19
C MET A 154 9.46 -11.23 -0.96
N GLY A 155 10.64 -10.63 -0.79
CA GLY A 155 10.95 -9.76 0.34
C GLY A 155 10.37 -8.33 0.23
N GLY A 156 10.35 -7.60 1.35
CA GLY A 156 9.75 -6.26 1.45
C GLY A 156 10.36 -5.19 0.53
N THR A 157 11.63 -5.33 0.17
CA THR A 157 12.30 -4.49 -0.83
C THR A 157 11.53 -4.47 -2.16
N PHE A 158 11.21 -5.65 -2.68
CA PHE A 158 10.47 -5.77 -3.92
C PHE A 158 9.00 -5.41 -3.76
N ALA A 159 8.43 -5.50 -2.55
CA ALA A 159 7.08 -5.00 -2.28
C ALA A 159 6.98 -3.47 -2.42
N PHE A 160 8.00 -2.73 -1.98
CA PHE A 160 8.08 -1.28 -2.21
C PHE A 160 8.24 -0.95 -3.71
N LEU A 161 9.09 -1.71 -4.41
CA LEU A 161 9.30 -1.52 -5.84
C LEU A 161 8.06 -1.85 -6.67
N THR A 162 7.33 -2.93 -6.35
CA THR A 162 6.07 -3.24 -7.02
C THR A 162 5.01 -2.19 -6.75
N ALA A 163 4.85 -1.73 -5.51
CA ALA A 163 3.94 -0.64 -5.18
C ALA A 163 4.28 0.64 -5.96
N ALA A 164 5.56 0.99 -6.06
CA ALA A 164 6.01 2.12 -6.87
C ALA A 164 5.67 1.95 -8.36
N LEU A 165 5.95 0.78 -8.93
CA LEU A 165 5.72 0.50 -10.35
C LEU A 165 4.23 0.45 -10.70
N VAL A 166 3.39 -0.22 -9.91
CA VAL A 166 1.94 -0.26 -10.12
C VAL A 166 1.37 1.16 -10.15
N LEU A 167 1.74 2.01 -9.18
CA LEU A 167 1.24 3.38 -9.12
C LEU A 167 1.80 4.26 -10.23
N ALA A 168 3.07 4.10 -10.60
CA ALA A 168 3.66 4.85 -11.71
C ALA A 168 3.01 4.48 -13.05
N LEU A 169 2.81 3.19 -13.31
CA LEU A 169 2.12 2.70 -14.51
C LEU A 169 0.66 3.16 -14.52
N GLY A 170 -0.04 3.05 -13.39
CA GLY A 170 -1.42 3.53 -13.25
C GLY A 170 -1.54 5.03 -13.50
N ASN A 171 -0.66 5.85 -12.91
CA ASN A 171 -0.62 7.29 -13.17
C ASN A 171 -0.29 7.62 -14.63
N GLY A 172 0.58 6.82 -15.25
CA GLY A 172 0.92 6.95 -16.68
C GLY A 172 -0.26 6.68 -17.59
N LEU A 173 -0.99 5.57 -17.35
CA LEU A 173 -2.18 5.18 -18.12
C LEU A 173 -3.34 6.16 -17.95
N LEU A 174 -3.60 6.57 -16.70
CA LEU A 174 -4.69 7.48 -16.35
C LEU A 174 -4.35 8.95 -16.64
N LYS A 175 -3.10 9.27 -17.00
CA LYS A 175 -2.58 10.64 -17.12
C LYS A 175 -2.94 11.49 -15.88
N ALA A 176 -2.97 10.83 -14.73
CA ALA A 176 -3.30 11.42 -13.44
C ALA A 176 -2.07 12.13 -12.89
N GLU A 177 -2.24 13.36 -12.40
CA GLU A 177 -1.16 14.11 -11.74
C GLU A 177 -1.39 14.13 -10.23
N GLU A 178 -0.38 13.68 -9.49
CA GLU A 178 -0.38 13.76 -8.05
C GLU A 178 0.11 15.15 -7.61
N LYS A 179 -0.83 16.00 -7.16
CA LYS A 179 -0.52 17.32 -6.60
C LYS A 179 -0.05 17.25 -5.13
N ASN A 180 -0.36 16.15 -4.43
CA ASN A 180 -0.20 16.07 -2.97
C ASN A 180 1.07 15.28 -2.57
N LYS A 181 1.88 15.84 -1.66
CA LYS A 181 3.23 15.36 -1.31
C LYS A 181 3.25 14.39 -0.12
N ARG A 182 2.21 13.58 0.05
CA ARG A 182 1.91 12.89 1.32
C ARG A 182 2.44 11.47 1.46
N GLY A 183 3.24 10.97 0.51
CA GLY A 183 3.77 9.60 0.57
C GLY A 183 4.57 9.26 1.83
N PHE A 184 4.99 10.25 2.61
CA PHE A 184 5.60 10.05 3.93
C PHE A 184 4.68 9.29 4.93
N PHE A 185 3.37 9.52 4.93
CA PHE A 185 2.47 8.94 5.94
C PHE A 185 2.27 7.43 5.79
N ILE A 186 2.46 6.89 4.58
CA ILE A 186 2.37 5.45 4.30
C ILE A 186 3.67 4.73 4.68
N LEU A 187 4.79 5.42 4.54
CA LEU A 187 6.09 4.83 4.76
C LEU A 187 6.35 4.54 6.24
N ILE A 188 5.81 5.34 7.15
CA ILE A 188 5.96 5.13 8.59
C ILE A 188 5.40 3.76 9.04
N PRO A 189 4.12 3.43 8.81
CA PRO A 189 3.59 2.13 9.22
C PRO A 189 4.27 0.97 8.48
N ALA A 190 4.61 1.16 7.20
CA ALA A 190 5.33 0.16 6.43
C ALA A 190 6.74 -0.14 7.01
N VAL A 191 7.45 0.89 7.48
CA VAL A 191 8.80 0.75 8.06
C VAL A 191 8.77 0.11 9.45
N ILE A 192 7.77 0.47 10.27
CA ILE A 192 7.59 -0.13 11.59
C ILE A 192 7.24 -1.62 11.46
N PHE A 193 6.41 -1.95 10.46
CA PHE A 193 6.00 -3.33 10.20
C PHE A 193 7.16 -4.16 9.63
N LEU A 194 7.80 -3.67 8.58
CA LEU A 194 8.84 -4.40 7.86
C LEU A 194 10.20 -3.89 8.32
N ARG A 195 10.69 -4.46 9.41
CA ARG A 195 11.99 -4.10 10.00
C ARG A 195 13.10 -4.52 9.03
N PRO A 196 13.87 -3.58 8.46
CA PRO A 196 14.86 -3.91 7.42
C PRO A 196 16.07 -4.66 7.99
N PHE A 197 16.34 -4.52 9.28
CA PHE A 197 17.36 -5.24 10.03
C PHE A 197 16.89 -5.40 11.48
N THR A 198 17.47 -6.35 12.21
CA THR A 198 17.27 -6.50 13.66
C THR A 198 18.55 -6.10 14.39
N MET A 199 18.40 -5.41 15.52
CA MET A 199 19.52 -5.12 16.42
C MET A 199 19.36 -5.97 17.68
N ASP A 200 20.07 -7.09 17.73
CA ASP A 200 20.00 -8.02 18.88
C ASP A 200 20.81 -7.52 20.09
N ARG A 201 21.67 -6.52 19.89
CA ARG A 201 22.66 -6.07 20.88
C ARG A 201 22.15 -5.02 21.87
N TYR A 202 21.05 -4.35 21.56
CA TYR A 202 20.41 -3.35 22.41
C TYR A 202 18.98 -3.83 22.73
N GLY A 203 18.46 -3.51 23.93
CA GLY A 203 17.14 -3.97 24.36
C GLY A 203 16.04 -3.71 23.32
N GLU A 204 15.00 -4.55 23.33
CA GLU A 204 13.98 -4.66 22.26
C GLU A 204 13.37 -3.32 21.82
N LEU A 205 13.12 -2.41 22.77
CA LEU A 205 12.60 -1.06 22.49
C LEU A 205 13.59 -0.16 21.77
N ILE A 206 14.87 -0.18 22.16
CA ILE A 206 15.91 0.65 21.54
C ILE A 206 16.23 0.12 20.14
N GLY A 207 16.28 -1.21 19.99
CA GLY A 207 16.39 -1.85 18.68
C GLY A 207 15.23 -1.48 17.76
N LEU A 208 13.98 -1.48 18.24
CA LEU A 208 12.82 -1.09 17.46
C LEU A 208 12.86 0.39 17.03
N LEU A 209 13.18 1.30 17.96
CA LEU A 209 13.30 2.72 17.63
C LEU A 209 14.41 2.98 16.60
N TRP A 210 15.54 2.30 16.73
CA TRP A 210 16.68 2.48 15.82
C TRP A 210 16.41 1.93 14.42
N THR A 211 15.83 0.72 14.34
CA THR A 211 15.47 0.05 13.08
C THR A 211 14.42 0.81 12.29
N ALA A 212 13.53 1.56 12.97
CA ALA A 212 12.59 2.47 12.32
C ALA A 212 13.23 3.83 11.98
N ALA A 213 14.07 4.38 12.86
CA ALA A 213 14.65 5.72 12.67
C ALA A 213 15.62 5.78 11.49
N VAL A 214 16.52 4.79 11.34
CA VAL A 214 17.56 4.81 10.31
C VAL A 214 16.98 4.89 8.88
N PRO A 215 16.04 4.01 8.46
CA PRO A 215 15.43 4.11 7.14
C PRO A 215 14.70 5.43 6.91
N LEU A 216 14.00 5.95 7.94
CA LEU A 216 13.27 7.21 7.84
C LEU A 216 14.20 8.41 7.67
N ILE A 217 15.32 8.45 8.40
CA ILE A 217 16.32 9.53 8.26
C ILE A 217 16.95 9.51 6.86
N LEU A 218 17.32 8.32 6.37
CA LEU A 218 17.84 8.16 5.01
C LEU A 218 16.81 8.62 3.98
N PHE A 219 15.55 8.22 4.17
CA PHE A 219 14.46 8.64 3.31
C PHE A 219 14.27 10.16 3.29
N PHE A 220 14.32 10.82 4.45
CA PHE A 220 14.24 12.28 4.53
C PHE A 220 15.37 12.96 3.76
N SER A 221 16.58 12.40 3.83
CA SER A 221 17.73 12.89 3.07
C SER A 221 17.48 12.78 1.56
N VAL A 222 17.06 11.60 1.09
CA VAL A 222 16.76 11.34 -0.33
C VAL A 222 15.59 12.21 -0.82
N LYS A 223 14.54 12.37 -0.02
CA LYS A 223 13.37 13.20 -0.36
C LYS A 223 13.74 14.66 -0.59
N LYS A 224 14.72 15.19 0.15
CA LYS A 224 15.23 16.55 -0.05
C LYS A 224 15.89 16.70 -1.43
N ILE A 225 16.58 15.67 -1.90
CA ILE A 225 17.22 15.63 -3.23
C ILE A 225 16.16 15.45 -4.33
N LEU A 226 15.23 14.50 -4.15
CA LEU A 226 14.16 14.20 -5.12
C LEU A 226 13.28 15.42 -5.44
N ARG A 227 13.13 16.36 -4.50
CA ARG A 227 12.42 17.63 -4.72
C ARG A 227 13.01 18.46 -5.87
N PHE A 228 14.31 18.34 -6.11
CA PHE A 228 15.02 19.06 -7.17
C PHE A 228 15.19 18.23 -8.46
N SER A 229 14.84 16.95 -8.43
CA SER A 229 14.95 16.05 -9.58
C SER A 229 13.83 16.29 -10.59
N ARG A 230 14.17 16.27 -11.89
CA ARG A 230 13.20 16.34 -12.98
C ARG A 230 12.58 14.97 -13.26
N LEU A 231 11.70 14.53 -12.38
CA LEU A 231 11.00 13.26 -12.55
C LEU A 231 9.91 13.35 -13.63
N PRO A 232 9.72 12.31 -14.45
CA PRO A 232 8.58 12.22 -15.36
C PRO A 232 7.28 12.21 -14.56
N LYS A 233 6.20 12.75 -15.15
CA LYS A 233 4.92 13.00 -14.46
C LYS A 233 4.38 11.77 -13.73
N ALA A 234 4.49 10.58 -14.34
CA ALA A 234 4.03 9.31 -13.80
C ALA A 234 4.71 8.91 -12.48
N PHE A 235 5.99 9.26 -12.30
CA PHE A 235 6.77 8.90 -11.12
C PHE A 235 6.77 9.99 -10.03
N ARG A 236 6.21 11.17 -10.29
CA ARG A 236 6.20 12.25 -9.30
C ARG A 236 5.31 11.89 -8.11
N GLY A 237 5.78 12.24 -6.92
CA GLY A 237 5.02 12.06 -5.68
C GLY A 237 5.27 10.70 -5.04
N LEU A 238 4.19 10.00 -4.71
CA LEU A 238 4.18 8.74 -3.98
C LEU A 238 4.96 7.61 -4.67
N PRO A 239 4.90 7.43 -6.01
CA PRO A 239 5.67 6.37 -6.67
C PRO A 239 7.19 6.53 -6.49
N ALA A 240 7.73 7.75 -6.61
CA ALA A 240 9.15 8.00 -6.36
C ALA A 240 9.52 7.81 -4.89
N ASP A 241 8.65 8.21 -3.96
CA ASP A 241 8.86 8.01 -2.53
C ASP A 241 8.95 6.50 -2.19
N LEU A 242 8.06 5.66 -2.74
CA LEU A 242 8.10 4.20 -2.58
C LEU A 242 9.31 3.57 -3.25
N MET A 243 9.68 4.03 -4.45
CA MET A 243 10.85 3.51 -5.17
C MET A 243 12.14 3.81 -4.42
N ALA A 244 12.29 5.02 -3.88
CA ALA A 244 13.42 5.39 -3.03
C ALA A 244 13.49 4.51 -1.78
N MET A 245 12.36 4.23 -1.14
CA MET A 245 12.30 3.32 -0.01
C MET A 245 12.69 1.90 -0.35
N GLY A 246 12.25 1.38 -1.50
CA GLY A 246 12.72 0.09 -2.01
C GLY A 246 14.25 0.03 -2.10
N PHE A 247 14.90 1.04 -2.66
CA PHE A 247 16.36 1.07 -2.73
C PHE A 247 17.04 1.20 -1.36
N ILE A 248 16.49 2.01 -0.44
CA ILE A 248 17.01 2.10 0.94
C ILE A 248 16.92 0.74 1.61
N TYR A 249 15.80 0.05 1.47
CA TYR A 249 15.60 -1.29 2.02
C TYR A 249 16.58 -2.30 1.42
N MET A 250 16.80 -2.24 0.11
CA MET A 250 17.77 -3.10 -0.55
C MET A 250 19.19 -2.92 0.00
N ILE A 251 19.60 -1.68 0.30
CA ILE A 251 20.92 -1.38 0.87
C ILE A 251 21.01 -1.87 2.32
N LEU A 252 19.97 -1.63 3.11
CA LEU A 252 19.94 -1.99 4.52
C LEU A 252 19.79 -3.50 4.75
N SER A 253 19.11 -4.22 3.85
CA SER A 253 18.89 -5.67 3.98
C SER A 253 20.11 -6.54 3.69
N VAL A 254 21.23 -5.94 3.26
CA VAL A 254 22.50 -6.64 3.03
C VAL A 254 23.26 -6.89 4.35
N TYR A 255 22.89 -6.19 5.42
CA TYR A 255 23.51 -6.27 6.75
C TYR A 255 22.62 -7.02 7.74
#